data_AF-A0A1Y4IJ52-F1
#
_entry.id   AF-A0A1Y4IJ52-F1
#
_cell.length_a   1.000
_cell.length_b   1.000
_cell.length_c   1.000
_cell.angle_alpha   90.00
_cell.angle_beta   90.00
_cell.angle_gamma   90.00
#
_symmetry.space_group_name_H-M   'P 1'
#
loop_
_entity.id
_entity.type
_entity.pdbx_description
1 polymer ?
#
loop_
_entity_poly.entity_id
_entity_poly.type
_entity_poly.pdbx_seq_one_letter_code
_entity_poly.pdbx_strand_id
1 'polypeptide(L)'
;MVRIYTLLYIYTFFALGAFCSCDPEAIDDGRDMRPIEGTYVIDYTFEGTRTSTRSIHQDQPANQRISSLTYLLYGIDGESKESMLLKRREIPDISKDTKWPLKRETMTWGQREALKDTLEQGMDYKVVFVANIDSSIVKWTADGTPNGTLWCPLREAERFSTAYLQLPARPFTDSDMFYLFTTSVNSADKGADRDHPYNCPVLLQRVVTRTDFFTERLPEWDMTIKDTEGKVVIPDTVKTYFQPTLIPLYSKLIMGGTDAHILHSAKGSTTNLLKKMEEAFSAEQKKWTPTDPSKTDSAKTAAKYEKYAGGMLTISRNLDQDPTPIISVLSSKNVIPLVRSLLETSLRNDSIQTLWKQSWRMDADHKTPTMRAEVVYDSGSGVDRIFLDRTAKAGLSTSARMQVDTTYISELQGFSHRFEGFSLISYGLPGQNKIMAINWYASDGTTPDHTLTQPLQTNQGGNEWYQVTYRPIHSLDCLGNANPISVEMVCDINTLLPLREMLPKVGEGTPAWTDEEVVALRAAMIGLLKTDVFKAYKYTAPAGDGTGETITLPVGVPDLSADDALQINSEWKVEKHR
;
A
#
# COMPACT_ATOMS: atom_id res chain seq x y z
N MET A 1 -42.37 42.26 48.53
CA MET A 1 -42.15 43.70 48.80
C MET A 1 -42.84 44.47 47.69
N VAL A 2 -43.94 45.11 48.05
CA VAL A 2 -44.92 45.77 47.19
C VAL A 2 -44.43 47.19 46.86
N ARG A 3 -44.56 47.63 45.61
CA ARG A 3 -45.05 48.98 45.28
C ARG A 3 -45.52 49.09 43.82
N ILE A 4 -46.84 49.08 43.73
CA ILE A 4 -47.72 49.55 42.67
C ILE A 4 -47.79 51.10 42.71
N TYR A 5 -48.19 51.71 41.58
CA TYR A 5 -48.93 52.97 41.33
C TYR A 5 -48.32 53.67 40.10
N THR A 6 -48.83 53.57 38.87
CA THR A 6 -50.20 53.77 38.31
C THR A 6 -50.66 55.24 38.36
N LEU A 7 -50.78 55.88 37.19
CA LEU A 7 -51.97 56.65 36.72
C LEU A 7 -51.66 57.27 35.32
N LEU A 8 -52.23 56.82 34.18
CA LEU A 8 -53.61 56.90 33.65
C LEU A 8 -54.07 58.32 33.23
N TYR A 9 -54.46 58.49 31.95
CA TYR A 9 -55.81 58.86 31.46
C TYR A 9 -55.77 58.96 29.91
N ILE A 10 -56.29 57.97 29.15
CA ILE A 10 -57.68 57.74 28.69
C ILE A 10 -58.06 58.61 27.46
N TYR A 11 -58.37 57.98 26.33
CA TYR A 11 -59.70 57.95 25.68
C TYR A 11 -59.71 56.99 24.44
N THR A 12 -60.23 55.78 24.66
CA THR A 12 -61.26 55.04 23.86
C THR A 12 -61.23 55.08 22.31
N PHE A 13 -60.99 53.94 21.64
CA PHE A 13 -61.96 52.91 21.17
C PHE A 13 -63.05 53.40 20.19
N PHE A 14 -62.94 53.01 18.90
CA PHE A 14 -63.88 52.09 18.24
C PHE A 14 -63.28 51.47 16.97
N ALA A 15 -63.71 50.24 16.70
CA ALA A 15 -63.12 49.23 15.82
C ALA A 15 -63.60 49.29 14.35
N LEU A 16 -62.81 48.71 13.43
CA LEU A 16 -63.18 47.46 12.71
C LEU A 16 -62.03 46.98 11.77
N GLY A 17 -61.65 45.70 11.92
CA GLY A 17 -61.52 44.78 10.78
C GLY A 17 -60.17 44.58 10.06
N ALA A 18 -59.54 43.44 10.39
CA ALA A 18 -58.97 42.46 9.44
C ALA A 18 -57.55 42.64 8.83
N PHE A 19 -56.66 41.79 9.35
CA PHE A 19 -55.62 40.97 8.69
C PHE A 19 -54.38 41.59 8.03
N CYS A 20 -53.26 40.93 8.35
CA CYS A 20 -51.92 41.11 7.81
C CYS A 20 -51.86 41.06 6.28
N SER A 21 -51.00 41.89 5.70
CA SER A 21 -50.07 41.46 4.65
C SER A 21 -48.82 42.33 4.72
N CYS A 22 -47.66 41.67 4.60
CA CYS A 22 -46.36 42.28 4.34
C CYS A 22 -46.44 43.26 3.17
N ASP A 23 -45.87 44.46 3.36
CA ASP A 23 -45.40 45.25 2.23
C ASP A 23 -43.95 44.82 1.91
N PRO A 24 -43.65 44.48 0.64
CA PRO A 24 -42.34 44.03 0.21
C PRO A 24 -41.32 45.17 0.23
N GLU A 25 -40.11 44.89 0.70
CA GLU A 25 -38.98 45.81 0.57
C GLU A 25 -38.73 46.13 -0.91
N ALA A 26 -38.63 47.43 -1.18
CA ALA A 26 -38.53 48.03 -2.49
C ALA A 26 -37.32 47.50 -3.29
N ILE A 27 -37.60 47.20 -4.55
CA ILE A 27 -36.60 46.97 -5.59
C ILE A 27 -35.93 48.33 -5.85
N ASP A 28 -34.65 48.45 -5.49
CA ASP A 28 -33.78 49.51 -5.98
C ASP A 28 -33.34 49.12 -7.40
N ASP A 29 -34.06 49.66 -8.38
CA ASP A 29 -33.75 49.62 -9.80
C ASP A 29 -32.47 50.43 -10.03
N GLY A 30 -31.33 49.83 -9.72
CA GLY A 30 -30.01 50.39 -9.98
C GLY A 30 -29.89 50.67 -11.47
N ARG A 31 -30.21 51.91 -11.88
CA ARG A 31 -30.12 52.47 -13.23
C ARG A 31 -29.63 51.44 -14.26
N ASP A 32 -30.59 50.65 -14.74
CA ASP A 32 -30.47 49.80 -15.91
C ASP A 32 -30.03 50.67 -17.08
N MET A 33 -28.76 50.57 -17.43
CA MET A 33 -28.38 50.73 -18.82
C MET A 33 -29.06 49.56 -19.53
N ARG A 34 -30.28 49.78 -20.03
CA ARG A 34 -31.02 48.75 -20.78
C ARG A 34 -30.08 48.18 -21.84
N PRO A 35 -29.92 46.85 -21.92
CA PRO A 35 -29.03 46.26 -22.92
C PRO A 35 -29.41 46.80 -24.30
N ILE A 36 -28.40 47.12 -25.10
CA ILE A 36 -28.61 47.65 -26.46
C ILE A 36 -29.43 46.62 -27.24
N GLU A 37 -30.35 47.07 -28.09
CA GLU A 37 -31.13 46.18 -28.95
C GLU A 37 -30.18 45.29 -29.79
N GLY A 38 -30.42 43.97 -29.79
CA GLY A 38 -29.48 42.99 -30.34
C GLY A 38 -28.48 42.42 -29.32
N THR A 39 -28.61 42.73 -28.03
CA THR A 39 -27.83 42.11 -26.94
C THR A 39 -28.74 41.41 -25.91
N TYR A 40 -28.15 40.58 -25.07
CA TYR A 40 -28.80 39.93 -23.94
C TYR A 40 -27.85 39.83 -22.75
N VAL A 41 -28.42 39.75 -21.54
CA VAL A 41 -27.65 39.54 -20.31
C VAL A 41 -27.55 38.04 -20.03
N ILE A 42 -26.35 37.55 -19.72
CA ILE A 42 -26.13 36.21 -19.18
C ILE A 42 -25.82 36.30 -17.69
N ASP A 43 -26.50 35.47 -16.91
CA ASP A 43 -26.34 35.37 -15.46
C ASP A 43 -25.70 34.01 -15.10
N TYR A 44 -24.52 34.04 -14.47
CA TYR A 44 -23.76 32.84 -14.13
C TYR A 44 -24.05 32.30 -12.71
N THR A 45 -24.98 32.91 -11.99
CA THR A 45 -25.25 32.61 -10.59
C THR A 45 -26.04 31.31 -10.41
N PHE A 46 -25.99 30.76 -9.20
CA PHE A 46 -26.55 29.45 -8.89
C PHE A 46 -27.91 29.56 -8.18
N GLU A 47 -28.98 29.10 -8.82
CA GLU A 47 -30.34 29.11 -8.24
C GLU A 47 -30.80 27.73 -7.68
N GLY A 48 -29.99 26.67 -7.78
CA GLY A 48 -30.41 25.29 -7.49
C GLY A 48 -29.87 24.64 -6.20
N THR A 49 -30.04 23.32 -6.08
CA THR A 49 -29.46 22.44 -5.05
C THR A 49 -28.69 21.28 -5.72
N ARG A 50 -27.38 21.43 -5.92
CA ARG A 50 -26.49 20.36 -6.42
C ARG A 50 -25.16 20.37 -5.67
N THR A 51 -24.54 19.20 -5.65
CA THR A 51 -23.53 18.72 -4.68
C THR A 51 -22.13 19.28 -4.85
N SER A 52 -21.39 19.27 -3.73
CA SER A 52 -20.00 19.69 -3.55
C SER A 52 -19.02 18.89 -4.41
N THR A 53 -17.95 19.55 -4.89
CA THR A 53 -16.80 18.91 -5.53
C THR A 53 -15.74 18.49 -4.51
N ARG A 54 -14.91 17.50 -4.89
CA ARG A 54 -13.96 16.80 -4.01
C ARG A 54 -12.73 17.66 -3.68
N SER A 55 -12.14 17.39 -2.53
CA SER A 55 -10.98 18.05 -1.91
C SER A 55 -9.79 17.09 -1.72
N ILE A 56 -8.60 17.58 -1.33
CA ILE A 56 -7.48 16.70 -0.92
C ILE A 56 -7.81 16.14 0.46
N HIS A 57 -7.91 16.98 1.50
CA HIS A 57 -8.42 16.53 2.79
C HIS A 57 -9.94 16.36 2.73
N GLN A 58 -10.52 15.29 3.31
CA GLN A 58 -11.97 15.07 3.30
C GLN A 58 -12.72 16.28 3.91
N ASP A 59 -13.88 16.59 3.36
CA ASP A 59 -14.82 17.62 3.83
C ASP A 59 -14.29 19.07 3.88
N GLN A 60 -13.24 19.39 3.12
CA GLN A 60 -12.77 20.78 3.04
C GLN A 60 -13.81 21.69 2.36
N PRO A 61 -14.22 22.79 3.02
CA PRO A 61 -15.24 23.67 2.49
C PRO A 61 -14.69 24.44 1.26
N ALA A 62 -15.57 24.83 0.35
CA ALA A 62 -15.17 25.38 -0.95
C ALA A 62 -14.32 26.68 -0.85
N ASN A 63 -14.53 27.49 0.18
CA ASN A 63 -13.75 28.69 0.49
C ASN A 63 -12.30 28.42 0.93
N GLN A 64 -11.98 27.18 1.29
CA GLN A 64 -10.60 26.76 1.55
C GLN A 64 -9.94 26.14 0.31
N ARG A 65 -10.73 25.88 -0.74
CA ARG A 65 -10.28 25.21 -1.97
C ARG A 65 -10.15 26.13 -3.17
N ILE A 66 -11.00 27.16 -3.23
CA ILE A 66 -11.07 28.13 -4.32
C ILE A 66 -10.60 29.47 -3.76
N SER A 67 -9.37 29.84 -4.08
CA SER A 67 -8.72 31.09 -3.69
C SER A 67 -8.87 32.18 -4.76
N SER A 68 -9.08 31.81 -6.02
CA SER A 68 -9.38 32.75 -7.09
C SER A 68 -10.27 32.13 -8.16
N LEU A 69 -10.95 32.96 -8.94
CA LEU A 69 -11.83 32.54 -10.02
C LEU A 69 -11.70 33.49 -11.20
N THR A 70 -11.32 32.95 -12.36
CA THR A 70 -11.14 33.68 -13.61
C THR A 70 -12.23 33.31 -14.59
N TYR A 71 -12.87 34.33 -15.17
CA TYR A 71 -13.82 34.24 -16.28
C TYR A 71 -13.12 34.49 -17.62
N LEU A 72 -13.38 33.64 -18.60
CA LEU A 72 -12.95 33.80 -19.98
C LEU A 72 -14.15 33.64 -20.91
N LEU A 73 -14.27 34.54 -21.88
CA LEU A 73 -15.27 34.49 -22.94
C LEU A 73 -14.55 34.38 -24.28
N TYR A 74 -14.89 33.36 -25.05
CA TYR A 74 -14.45 33.21 -26.42
C TYR A 74 -15.62 33.35 -27.38
N GLY A 75 -15.40 33.94 -28.55
CA GLY A 75 -16.40 34.02 -29.61
C GLY A 75 -15.74 33.92 -30.98
N ILE A 76 -16.54 33.62 -32.00
CA ILE A 76 -16.06 33.51 -33.38
C ILE A 76 -15.80 34.92 -33.92
N ASP A 77 -14.58 35.17 -34.42
CA ASP A 77 -14.27 36.38 -35.17
C ASP A 77 -14.68 36.18 -36.64
N GLY A 78 -15.34 37.18 -37.25
CA GLY A 78 -16.12 37.07 -38.48
C GLY A 78 -15.39 36.55 -39.74
N GLU A 79 -14.07 36.36 -39.69
CA GLU A 79 -13.27 35.77 -40.78
C GLU A 79 -12.68 34.38 -40.44
N SER A 80 -12.50 34.07 -39.16
CA SER A 80 -11.89 32.82 -38.71
C SER A 80 -12.96 31.91 -38.08
N LYS A 81 -13.02 30.63 -38.45
CA LYS A 81 -13.89 29.66 -37.75
C LYS A 81 -13.38 29.29 -36.35
N GLU A 82 -12.43 30.05 -35.80
CA GLU A 82 -11.81 29.81 -34.52
C GLU A 82 -12.42 30.72 -33.45
N SER A 83 -12.64 30.20 -32.25
CA SER A 83 -13.13 31.00 -31.12
C SER A 83 -11.97 31.73 -30.45
N MET A 84 -11.93 33.04 -30.62
CA MET A 84 -10.91 33.96 -30.09
C MET A 84 -11.33 34.51 -28.72
N LEU A 85 -10.36 34.79 -27.85
CA LEU A 85 -10.60 35.38 -26.53
C LEU A 85 -11.11 36.80 -26.67
N LEU A 86 -12.36 37.04 -26.26
CA LEU A 86 -13.01 38.34 -26.28
C LEU A 86 -12.87 39.08 -24.95
N LYS A 87 -13.02 38.35 -23.84
CA LYS A 87 -12.96 38.93 -22.50
C LYS A 87 -12.25 37.99 -21.52
N ARG A 88 -11.44 38.59 -20.65
CA ARG A 88 -10.88 37.96 -19.45
C ARG A 88 -11.17 38.85 -18.25
N ARG A 89 -11.66 38.27 -17.16
CA ARG A 89 -11.97 38.99 -15.92
C ARG A 89 -11.71 38.11 -14.71
N GLU A 90 -11.07 38.66 -13.69
CA GLU A 90 -10.96 38.02 -12.39
C GLU A 90 -12.21 38.35 -11.57
N ILE A 91 -12.83 37.36 -10.95
CA ILE A 91 -14.00 37.57 -10.08
C ILE A 91 -13.50 38.10 -8.72
N PRO A 92 -13.96 39.27 -8.27
CA PRO A 92 -13.48 39.89 -7.04
C PRO A 92 -14.00 39.15 -5.79
N ASP A 93 -13.40 39.49 -4.64
CA ASP A 93 -13.82 39.03 -3.31
C ASP A 93 -13.86 37.50 -3.11
N ILE A 94 -13.10 36.75 -3.91
CA ILE A 94 -12.88 35.31 -3.71
C ILE A 94 -11.78 35.13 -2.66
N SER A 95 -12.13 34.57 -1.50
CA SER A 95 -11.26 34.41 -0.35
C SER A 95 -11.78 33.31 0.60
N LYS A 96 -11.10 33.15 1.74
CA LYS A 96 -11.54 32.27 2.83
C LYS A 96 -12.88 32.69 3.46
N ASP A 97 -13.32 33.93 3.26
CA ASP A 97 -14.60 34.42 3.80
C ASP A 97 -15.76 34.26 2.81
N THR A 98 -15.48 33.85 1.57
CA THR A 98 -16.49 33.65 0.54
C THR A 98 -17.49 32.57 0.94
N LYS A 99 -18.78 32.88 0.85
CA LYS A 99 -19.86 31.94 1.16
C LYS A 99 -20.31 31.21 -0.09
N TRP A 100 -19.99 29.91 -0.16
CA TRP A 100 -20.40 29.03 -1.24
C TRP A 100 -21.69 28.27 -0.91
N PRO A 101 -22.56 27.98 -1.89
CA PRO A 101 -22.50 28.44 -3.28
C PRO A 101 -22.73 29.96 -3.41
N LEU A 102 -22.21 30.55 -4.49
CA LEU A 102 -22.42 31.96 -4.81
C LEU A 102 -23.87 32.16 -5.31
N LYS A 103 -24.70 32.66 -4.41
CA LYS A 103 -26.11 33.00 -4.62
C LYS A 103 -26.30 34.49 -4.38
N ARG A 104 -27.42 35.03 -4.84
CA ARG A 104 -27.72 36.47 -4.66
C ARG A 104 -27.54 36.88 -3.20
N GLU A 105 -28.07 36.11 -2.25
CA GLU A 105 -27.99 36.35 -0.81
C GLU A 105 -26.58 36.18 -0.19
N THR A 106 -25.67 35.44 -0.84
CA THR A 106 -24.32 35.16 -0.31
C THR A 106 -23.20 35.97 -0.97
N MET A 107 -23.45 36.53 -2.16
CA MET A 107 -22.46 37.28 -2.93
C MET A 107 -22.31 38.73 -2.47
N THR A 108 -21.08 39.24 -2.57
CA THR A 108 -20.80 40.68 -2.54
C THR A 108 -21.38 41.36 -3.77
N TRP A 109 -21.53 42.69 -3.72
CA TRP A 109 -21.98 43.45 -4.88
C TRP A 109 -21.01 43.30 -6.07
N GLY A 110 -19.69 43.35 -5.83
CA GLY A 110 -18.68 43.14 -6.87
C GLY A 110 -18.76 41.76 -7.52
N GLN A 111 -19.06 40.71 -6.75
CA GLN A 111 -19.28 39.37 -7.29
C GLN A 111 -20.52 39.29 -8.19
N ARG A 112 -21.63 39.95 -7.80
CA ARG A 112 -22.87 39.96 -8.59
C ARG A 112 -22.67 40.63 -9.95
N GLU A 113 -21.92 41.72 -10.00
CA GLU A 113 -21.58 42.36 -11.27
C GLU A 113 -20.61 41.53 -12.11
N ALA A 114 -19.59 40.95 -11.48
CA ALA A 114 -18.60 40.15 -12.18
C ALA A 114 -19.14 38.81 -12.70
N LEU A 115 -20.25 38.31 -12.15
CA LEU A 115 -20.94 37.09 -12.60
C LEU A 115 -22.10 37.36 -13.55
N LYS A 116 -22.17 38.56 -14.09
CA LYS A 116 -23.02 38.91 -15.23
C LYS A 116 -22.16 39.35 -16.41
N ASP A 117 -22.66 39.12 -17.61
CA ASP A 117 -22.10 39.72 -18.82
C ASP A 117 -23.20 40.10 -19.82
N THR A 118 -22.90 41.02 -20.72
CA THR A 118 -23.76 41.41 -21.84
C THR A 118 -23.13 40.93 -23.14
N LEU A 119 -23.88 40.15 -23.91
CA LEU A 119 -23.45 39.46 -25.12
C LEU A 119 -24.34 39.82 -26.31
N GLU A 120 -23.81 39.72 -27.53
CA GLU A 120 -24.56 39.99 -28.76
C GLU A 120 -25.41 38.77 -29.14
N GLN A 121 -26.63 39.01 -29.63
CA GLN A 121 -27.53 37.96 -30.09
C GLN A 121 -27.04 37.36 -31.41
N GLY A 122 -27.29 36.07 -31.61
CA GLY A 122 -26.94 35.36 -32.86
C GLY A 122 -25.47 34.95 -32.97
N MET A 123 -24.66 35.21 -31.94
CA MET A 123 -23.27 34.77 -31.85
C MET A 123 -23.13 33.51 -30.99
N ASP A 124 -22.19 32.65 -31.37
CA ASP A 124 -21.78 31.48 -30.59
C ASP A 124 -20.60 31.82 -29.68
N TYR A 125 -20.82 31.67 -28.37
CA TYR A 125 -19.79 31.89 -27.36
C TYR A 125 -19.36 30.59 -26.67
N LYS A 126 -18.08 30.54 -26.25
CA LYS A 126 -17.60 29.59 -25.25
C LYS A 126 -17.31 30.34 -23.97
N VAL A 127 -18.00 29.94 -22.90
CA VAL A 127 -17.79 30.48 -21.56
C VAL A 127 -16.94 29.52 -20.77
N VAL A 128 -15.89 30.03 -20.15
CA VAL A 128 -14.99 29.25 -19.30
C VAL A 128 -14.80 29.93 -17.96
N PHE A 129 -14.89 29.15 -16.88
CA PHE A 129 -14.47 29.55 -15.55
C PHE A 129 -13.33 28.65 -15.09
N VAL A 130 -12.23 29.26 -14.64
CA VAL A 130 -11.07 28.55 -14.11
C VAL A 130 -10.76 29.04 -12.71
N ALA A 131 -10.69 28.13 -11.74
CA ALA A 131 -10.29 28.46 -10.39
C ALA A 131 -8.77 28.41 -10.22
N ASN A 132 -8.26 29.25 -9.31
CA ASN A 132 -6.89 29.19 -8.78
C ASN A 132 -5.76 29.47 -9.78
N ILE A 133 -5.99 30.21 -10.86
CA ILE A 133 -4.93 30.56 -11.83
C ILE A 133 -4.36 31.97 -11.67
N ASP A 134 -5.00 32.82 -10.87
CA ASP A 134 -4.49 34.15 -10.57
C ASP A 134 -3.19 34.05 -9.74
N SER A 135 -2.06 34.31 -10.42
CA SER A 135 -0.73 34.26 -9.82
C SER A 135 -0.50 35.35 -8.77
N SER A 136 -1.27 36.44 -8.78
CA SER A 136 -1.17 37.48 -7.77
C SER A 136 -1.71 37.01 -6.41
N ILE A 137 -2.66 36.07 -6.41
CA ILE A 137 -3.27 35.48 -5.21
C ILE A 137 -2.55 34.19 -4.83
N VAL A 138 -2.44 33.25 -5.77
CA VAL A 138 -1.93 31.88 -5.54
C VAL A 138 -0.39 31.80 -5.59
N LYS A 139 0.27 32.90 -6.01
CA LYS A 139 1.74 33.03 -6.07
C LYS A 139 2.42 31.90 -6.85
N TRP A 140 1.84 31.55 -7.99
CA TRP A 140 2.46 30.64 -8.95
C TRP A 140 3.75 31.24 -9.51
N THR A 141 4.82 30.45 -9.55
CA THR A 141 6.14 30.84 -10.06
C THR A 141 6.63 29.87 -11.12
N ALA A 142 7.41 30.37 -12.08
CA ALA A 142 7.84 29.58 -13.24
C ALA A 142 8.76 28.40 -12.86
N ASP A 143 9.53 28.57 -11.79
CA ASP A 143 10.50 27.61 -11.24
C ASP A 143 9.97 26.88 -9.99
N GLY A 144 8.75 27.20 -9.55
CA GLY A 144 8.15 26.64 -8.33
C GLY A 144 8.76 27.15 -7.03
N THR A 145 9.63 28.17 -7.06
CA THR A 145 10.24 28.72 -5.85
C THR A 145 9.36 29.80 -5.20
N PRO A 146 9.36 29.96 -3.86
CA PRO A 146 8.54 30.98 -3.19
C PRO A 146 8.83 32.43 -3.61
N ASN A 147 10.05 32.70 -4.08
CA ASN A 147 10.52 34.04 -4.48
C ASN A 147 10.73 34.18 -6.00
N GLY A 148 10.25 33.20 -6.79
CA GLY A 148 10.44 33.16 -8.23
C GLY A 148 9.62 34.21 -8.99
N THR A 149 9.86 34.31 -10.30
CA THR A 149 9.05 35.18 -11.18
C THR A 149 7.62 34.65 -11.27
N LEU A 150 6.64 35.52 -11.05
CA LEU A 150 5.22 35.17 -11.17
C LEU A 150 4.92 34.59 -12.55
N TRP A 151 4.15 33.51 -12.55
CA TRP A 151 3.84 32.73 -13.73
C TRP A 151 2.37 32.36 -13.75
N CYS A 152 1.69 32.57 -14.88
CA CYS A 152 0.30 32.19 -15.05
C CYS A 152 0.21 30.76 -15.61
N PRO A 153 -0.54 29.85 -14.95
CA PRO A 153 -0.75 28.49 -15.45
C PRO A 153 -1.54 28.43 -16.77
N LEU A 154 -2.37 29.43 -17.07
CA LEU A 154 -3.11 29.51 -18.33
C LEU A 154 -2.17 29.98 -19.45
N ARG A 155 -1.99 29.14 -20.45
CA ARG A 155 -1.10 29.35 -21.61
C ARG A 155 -1.92 29.40 -22.90
N GLU A 156 -1.36 30.06 -23.92
CA GLU A 156 -1.96 30.15 -25.26
C GLU A 156 -3.43 30.61 -25.23
N ALA A 157 -3.73 31.53 -24.32
CA ALA A 157 -5.10 31.88 -23.94
C ALA A 157 -5.90 32.59 -25.05
N GLU A 158 -5.25 33.03 -26.12
CA GLU A 158 -5.87 33.80 -27.22
C GLU A 158 -6.93 33.02 -27.99
N ARG A 159 -6.80 31.69 -28.07
CA ARG A 159 -7.73 30.83 -28.83
C ARG A 159 -8.23 29.69 -27.96
N PHE A 160 -9.53 29.41 -28.04
CA PHE A 160 -10.13 28.34 -27.24
C PHE A 160 -9.53 26.96 -27.55
N SER A 161 -9.20 26.69 -28.82
CA SER A 161 -8.65 25.42 -29.29
C SER A 161 -7.21 25.15 -28.82
N THR A 162 -6.47 26.20 -28.48
CA THR A 162 -5.07 26.09 -28.03
C THR A 162 -4.91 26.42 -26.56
N ALA A 163 -5.87 27.10 -25.93
CA ALA A 163 -5.78 27.47 -24.53
C ALA A 163 -5.73 26.25 -23.61
N TYR A 164 -4.73 26.22 -22.73
CA TYR A 164 -4.53 25.12 -21.79
C TYR A 164 -3.99 25.59 -20.44
N LEU A 165 -4.24 24.78 -19.41
CA LEU A 165 -3.63 24.91 -18.09
C LEU A 165 -2.41 24.00 -18.05
N GLN A 166 -1.24 24.61 -17.84
CA GLN A 166 0.01 23.91 -17.61
C GLN A 166 0.11 23.51 -16.14
N LEU A 167 0.58 22.30 -15.88
CA LEU A 167 0.87 21.82 -14.54
C LEU A 167 1.96 22.71 -13.90
N PRO A 168 1.78 23.19 -12.65
CA PRO A 168 2.76 24.03 -11.98
C PRO A 168 4.04 23.26 -11.59
N ALA A 169 5.16 23.97 -11.50
CA ALA A 169 6.45 23.42 -11.07
C ALA A 169 6.54 23.15 -9.55
N ARG A 170 5.59 23.68 -8.76
CA ARG A 170 5.42 23.37 -7.33
C ARG A 170 4.24 22.43 -7.10
N PRO A 171 4.27 21.56 -6.08
CA PRO A 171 3.12 20.74 -5.72
C PRO A 171 1.88 21.57 -5.38
N PHE A 172 0.70 21.00 -5.63
CA PHE A 172 -0.57 21.59 -5.20
C PHE A 172 -0.78 21.46 -3.69
N THR A 173 -1.54 22.40 -3.16
CA THR A 173 -2.17 22.41 -1.83
C THR A 173 -3.68 22.39 -1.99
N ASP A 174 -4.43 22.26 -0.88
CA ASP A 174 -5.90 22.26 -0.97
C ASP A 174 -6.46 23.55 -1.60
N SER A 175 -5.77 24.67 -1.39
CA SER A 175 -6.20 26.02 -1.79
C SER A 175 -5.89 26.43 -3.22
N ASP A 176 -5.15 25.61 -3.97
CA ASP A 176 -4.62 25.99 -5.28
C ASP A 176 -4.88 24.98 -6.41
N MET A 177 -5.62 23.90 -6.14
CA MET A 177 -6.05 22.95 -7.18
C MET A 177 -6.89 23.62 -8.27
N PHE A 178 -6.73 23.17 -9.51
CA PHE A 178 -7.53 23.70 -10.61
C PHE A 178 -8.93 23.09 -10.66
N TYR A 179 -9.90 23.97 -10.90
CA TYR A 179 -11.28 23.61 -11.24
C TYR A 179 -11.67 24.30 -12.53
N LEU A 180 -12.42 23.61 -13.37
CA LEU A 180 -12.80 24.06 -14.70
C LEU A 180 -14.30 23.89 -14.92
N PHE A 181 -14.94 24.91 -15.48
CA PHE A 181 -16.26 24.85 -16.08
C PHE A 181 -16.17 25.42 -17.48
N THR A 182 -16.77 24.73 -18.45
CA THR A 182 -16.79 25.13 -19.85
C THR A 182 -18.17 24.82 -20.42
N THR A 183 -18.78 25.80 -21.10
CA THR A 183 -20.05 25.60 -21.82
C THR A 183 -20.08 26.43 -23.09
N SER A 184 -20.91 26.00 -24.05
CA SER A 184 -21.29 26.84 -25.18
C SER A 184 -22.54 27.64 -24.81
N VAL A 185 -22.66 28.84 -25.36
CA VAL A 185 -23.80 29.73 -25.14
C VAL A 185 -24.19 30.34 -26.49
N ASN A 186 -25.45 30.17 -26.87
CA ASN A 186 -26.09 30.93 -27.94
C ASN A 186 -27.41 31.52 -27.41
N SER A 187 -27.73 32.77 -27.79
CA SER A 187 -28.98 33.43 -27.36
C SER A 187 -30.24 32.65 -27.76
N ALA A 188 -30.22 32.00 -28.93
CA ALA A 188 -31.33 31.22 -29.46
C ALA A 188 -31.66 29.98 -28.62
N ASP A 189 -30.68 29.40 -27.93
CA ASP A 189 -30.85 28.15 -27.16
C ASP A 189 -31.91 28.28 -26.06
N LYS A 190 -32.09 29.47 -25.51
CA LYS A 190 -33.03 29.76 -24.42
C LYS A 190 -34.01 30.89 -24.73
N GLY A 191 -34.04 31.36 -25.98
CA GLY A 191 -34.81 32.56 -26.35
C GLY A 191 -34.41 33.78 -25.52
N ALA A 192 -33.11 33.88 -25.17
CA ALA A 192 -32.61 34.99 -24.37
C ALA A 192 -32.55 36.25 -25.21
N ASP A 193 -33.07 37.35 -24.66
CA ASP A 193 -33.12 38.64 -25.31
C ASP A 193 -32.82 39.76 -24.30
N ARG A 194 -33.13 41.00 -24.67
CA ARG A 194 -32.93 42.15 -23.80
C ARG A 194 -33.75 42.06 -22.51
N ASP A 195 -34.95 41.49 -22.58
CA ASP A 195 -35.94 41.50 -21.51
C ASP A 195 -35.94 40.15 -20.74
N HIS A 196 -35.36 39.09 -21.33
CA HIS A 196 -35.23 37.74 -20.76
C HIS A 196 -33.76 37.30 -20.70
N PRO A 197 -33.10 37.35 -19.52
CA PRO A 197 -31.69 36.98 -19.39
C PRO A 197 -31.44 35.48 -19.58
N TYR A 198 -30.24 35.14 -20.04
CA TYR A 198 -29.76 33.76 -20.16
C TYR A 198 -29.22 33.27 -18.82
N ASN A 199 -29.95 32.38 -18.14
CA ASN A 199 -29.47 31.78 -16.89
C ASN A 199 -28.49 30.62 -17.17
N CYS A 200 -27.25 30.73 -16.72
CA CYS A 200 -26.16 29.77 -16.95
C CYS A 200 -25.46 29.37 -15.64
N PRO A 201 -26.06 28.48 -14.83
CA PRO A 201 -25.48 28.11 -13.54
C PRO A 201 -24.13 27.42 -13.72
N VAL A 202 -23.10 27.93 -13.03
CA VAL A 202 -21.73 27.41 -13.08
C VAL A 202 -21.53 26.28 -12.08
N LEU A 203 -21.01 25.15 -12.54
CA LEU A 203 -20.55 24.04 -11.70
C LEU A 203 -19.07 23.75 -11.96
N LEU A 204 -18.22 24.27 -11.08
CA LEU A 204 -16.78 24.05 -11.14
C LEU A 204 -16.44 22.60 -10.81
N GLN A 205 -15.68 21.93 -11.67
CA GLN A 205 -15.22 20.56 -11.44
C GLN A 205 -13.71 20.51 -11.35
N ARG A 206 -13.19 19.77 -10.37
CA ARG A 206 -11.75 19.54 -10.20
C ARG A 206 -11.22 18.80 -11.44
N VAL A 207 -10.13 19.29 -12.01
CA VAL A 207 -9.51 18.68 -13.19
C VAL A 207 -8.23 17.89 -12.89
N VAL A 208 -7.74 17.98 -11.66
CA VAL A 208 -6.62 17.19 -11.15
C VAL A 208 -7.10 15.92 -10.44
N THR A 209 -6.20 14.95 -10.31
CA THR A 209 -6.36 13.68 -9.61
C THR A 209 -5.40 13.60 -8.43
N ARG A 210 -5.71 12.74 -7.47
CA ARG A 210 -4.87 12.48 -6.29
C ARG A 210 -4.33 11.05 -6.33
N THR A 211 -3.03 10.89 -6.15
CA THR A 211 -2.40 9.59 -5.88
C THR A 211 -1.54 9.70 -4.64
N ASP A 212 -1.88 8.96 -3.59
CA ASP A 212 -1.06 8.87 -2.39
C ASP A 212 -0.08 7.72 -2.55
N PHE A 213 1.21 8.02 -2.43
CA PHE A 213 2.28 7.02 -2.47
C PHE A 213 2.79 6.76 -1.07
N PHE A 214 2.84 5.50 -0.69
CA PHE A 214 3.31 5.08 0.62
C PHE A 214 4.31 3.95 0.50
N THR A 215 5.41 4.05 1.24
CA THR A 215 6.35 2.95 1.45
C THR A 215 6.30 2.50 2.90
N GLU A 216 6.41 1.20 3.11
CA GLU A 216 6.50 0.61 4.44
C GLU A 216 7.78 1.08 5.17
N ARG A 217 7.62 1.53 6.42
CA ARG A 217 8.71 1.88 7.32
C ARG A 217 9.01 0.70 8.24
N LEU A 218 10.17 0.08 8.02
CA LEU A 218 10.66 -1.03 8.84
C LEU A 218 11.07 -0.51 10.24
N PRO A 219 11.05 -1.32 11.32
CA PRO A 219 11.46 -0.92 12.68
C PRO A 219 12.93 -0.53 12.83
N GLU A 220 13.28 0.22 13.89
CA GLU A 220 14.62 0.79 14.02
C GLU A 220 15.66 -0.29 14.20
N TRP A 221 16.75 -0.15 13.46
CA TRP A 221 17.87 -1.08 13.53
C TRP A 221 19.21 -0.38 13.31
N ASP A 222 19.88 -0.07 14.41
CA ASP A 222 21.26 0.41 14.38
C ASP A 222 22.23 -0.75 14.06
N MET A 223 22.59 -0.86 12.79
CA MET A 223 23.49 -1.90 12.30
C MET A 223 24.98 -1.65 12.62
N THR A 224 25.30 -0.52 13.28
CA THR A 224 26.66 -0.24 13.75
C THR A 224 26.98 -1.01 15.04
N ILE A 225 25.96 -1.41 15.79
CA ILE A 225 26.10 -2.19 17.02
C ILE A 225 26.48 -3.63 16.67
N LYS A 226 27.63 -4.07 17.17
CA LYS A 226 28.14 -5.44 17.00
C LYS A 226 28.18 -6.19 18.32
N ASP A 227 27.98 -7.51 18.26
CA ASP A 227 28.19 -8.41 19.40
C ASP A 227 29.67 -8.70 19.62
N THR A 228 29.97 -9.54 20.62
CA THR A 228 31.35 -9.95 20.95
C THR A 228 32.05 -10.74 19.85
N GLU A 229 31.31 -11.23 18.86
CA GLU A 229 31.82 -11.95 17.69
C GLU A 229 31.93 -11.05 16.45
N GLY A 230 31.65 -9.75 16.58
CA GLY A 230 31.69 -8.78 15.49
C GLY A 230 30.47 -8.83 14.55
N LYS A 231 29.41 -9.57 14.91
CA LYS A 231 28.18 -9.67 14.11
C LYS A 231 27.20 -8.58 14.50
N VAL A 232 26.38 -8.11 13.54
CA VAL A 232 25.35 -7.10 13.81
C VAL A 232 24.38 -7.60 14.87
N VAL A 233 24.14 -6.80 15.91
CA VAL A 233 23.11 -7.09 16.91
C VAL A 233 21.74 -6.87 16.29
N ILE A 234 20.87 -7.87 16.38
CA ILE A 234 19.49 -7.82 15.89
C ILE A 234 18.56 -7.53 17.08
N PRO A 235 17.90 -6.36 17.13
CA PRO A 235 16.92 -6.03 18.17
C PRO A 235 15.70 -6.96 18.16
N ASP A 236 15.07 -7.16 19.33
CA ASP A 236 13.86 -7.99 19.42
C ASP A 236 12.66 -7.39 18.68
N THR A 237 12.62 -6.07 18.52
CA THR A 237 11.63 -5.37 17.69
C THR A 237 11.73 -5.78 16.22
N VAL A 238 12.95 -5.84 15.68
CA VAL A 238 13.24 -6.31 14.31
C VAL A 238 12.85 -7.78 14.15
N LYS A 239 13.25 -8.63 15.11
CA LYS A 239 12.91 -10.07 15.09
C LYS A 239 11.41 -10.30 15.06
N THR A 240 10.69 -9.63 15.96
CA THR A 240 9.24 -9.76 16.11
C THR A 240 8.52 -9.30 14.85
N TYR A 241 8.96 -8.17 14.28
CA TYR A 241 8.39 -7.62 13.06
C TYR A 241 8.64 -8.51 11.82
N PHE A 242 9.80 -9.17 11.74
CA PHE A 242 10.15 -9.98 10.57
C PHE A 242 9.58 -11.39 10.60
N GLN A 243 9.18 -11.88 11.79
CA GLN A 243 8.66 -13.23 11.98
C GLN A 243 7.46 -13.59 11.08
N PRO A 244 6.46 -12.72 10.83
CA PRO A 244 5.34 -13.03 9.93
C PRO A 244 5.76 -13.35 8.50
N THR A 245 6.84 -12.73 8.01
CA THR A 245 7.42 -12.99 6.69
C THR A 245 8.07 -14.37 6.61
N LEU A 246 8.61 -14.87 7.72
CA LEU A 246 9.30 -16.17 7.78
C LEU A 246 8.36 -17.36 7.92
N ILE A 247 7.18 -17.19 8.52
CA ILE A 247 6.23 -18.30 8.73
C ILE A 247 5.83 -18.97 7.39
N PRO A 248 5.44 -18.21 6.34
CA PRO A 248 5.17 -18.78 5.02
C PRO A 248 6.40 -19.47 4.40
N LEU A 249 7.59 -18.86 4.54
CA LEU A 249 8.84 -19.45 4.04
C LEU A 249 9.13 -20.79 4.73
N TYR A 250 9.06 -20.84 6.06
CA TYR A 250 9.25 -22.08 6.82
C TYR A 250 8.28 -23.17 6.37
N SER A 251 7.00 -22.81 6.18
CA SER A 251 5.97 -23.73 5.71
C SER A 251 6.34 -24.32 4.34
N LYS A 252 6.84 -23.51 3.40
CA LYS A 252 7.37 -23.99 2.11
C LYS A 252 8.57 -24.92 2.30
N LEU A 253 9.50 -24.60 3.21
CA LEU A 253 10.70 -25.40 3.45
C LEU A 253 10.42 -26.77 4.11
N ILE A 254 9.23 -26.99 4.68
CA ILE A 254 8.83 -28.29 5.24
C ILE A 254 7.75 -29.02 4.45
N MET A 255 7.03 -28.36 3.51
CA MET A 255 5.91 -28.95 2.76
C MET A 255 5.90 -28.63 1.25
N GLY A 256 6.83 -27.81 0.74
CA GLY A 256 6.82 -27.25 -0.62
C GLY A 256 7.33 -28.16 -1.73
N GLY A 257 7.19 -29.49 -1.61
CA GLY A 257 7.66 -30.42 -2.65
C GLY A 257 9.18 -30.33 -2.87
N THR A 258 9.62 -29.86 -4.04
CA THR A 258 11.05 -29.71 -4.36
C THR A 258 11.76 -28.73 -3.42
N ASP A 259 11.04 -27.72 -2.95
CA ASP A 259 11.60 -26.62 -2.15
C ASP A 259 11.61 -26.97 -0.65
N ALA A 260 11.19 -28.19 -0.29
CA ALA A 260 11.11 -28.66 1.09
C ALA A 260 12.49 -29.04 1.67
N HIS A 261 13.46 -28.12 1.60
CA HIS A 261 14.86 -28.35 1.98
C HIS A 261 15.02 -28.88 3.41
N ILE A 262 14.28 -28.31 4.37
CA ILE A 262 14.34 -28.73 5.78
C ILE A 262 13.77 -30.14 5.94
N LEU A 263 12.65 -30.43 5.26
CA LEU A 263 12.07 -31.78 5.27
C LEU A 263 13.03 -32.81 4.67
N HIS A 264 13.62 -32.53 3.51
CA HIS A 264 14.58 -33.42 2.86
C HIS A 264 15.80 -33.69 3.74
N SER A 265 16.29 -32.65 4.44
CA SER A 265 17.40 -32.82 5.37
C SER A 265 17.02 -33.67 6.59
N ALA A 266 15.87 -33.40 7.21
CA ALA A 266 15.37 -34.18 8.35
C ALA A 266 15.11 -35.66 7.99
N LYS A 267 14.59 -35.90 6.77
CA LYS A 267 14.42 -37.23 6.18
C LYS A 267 15.77 -37.93 6.01
N GLY A 268 16.76 -37.27 5.42
CA GLY A 268 18.12 -37.81 5.29
C GLY A 268 18.74 -38.21 6.63
N SER A 269 18.60 -37.38 7.67
CA SER A 269 19.11 -37.67 9.01
C SER A 269 18.38 -38.84 9.69
N THR A 270 17.07 -38.94 9.52
CA THR A 270 16.26 -40.04 10.07
C THR A 270 16.59 -41.36 9.36
N THR A 271 16.69 -41.35 8.03
CA THR A 271 17.09 -42.53 7.24
C THR A 271 18.51 -42.98 7.57
N ASN A 272 19.43 -42.05 7.84
CA ASN A 272 20.78 -42.40 8.28
C ASN A 272 20.78 -43.08 9.67
N LEU A 273 19.95 -42.62 10.61
CA LEU A 273 19.77 -43.29 11.90
C LEU A 273 19.27 -44.73 11.71
N LEU A 274 18.21 -44.90 10.91
CA LEU A 274 17.61 -46.22 10.64
C LEU A 274 18.58 -47.16 9.94
N LYS A 275 19.37 -46.66 8.98
CA LYS A 275 20.42 -47.42 8.32
C LYS A 275 21.47 -47.92 9.31
N LYS A 276 21.95 -47.06 10.22
CA LYS A 276 22.89 -47.50 11.27
C LYS A 276 22.30 -48.55 12.21
N MET A 277 21.01 -48.42 12.55
CA MET A 277 20.31 -49.43 13.36
C MET A 277 20.19 -50.76 12.61
N GLU A 278 19.86 -50.72 11.32
CA GLU A 278 19.85 -51.89 10.44
C GLU A 278 21.22 -52.58 10.43
N GLU A 279 22.29 -51.84 10.13
CA GLU A 279 23.66 -52.37 10.09
C GLU A 279 24.06 -53.01 11.43
N ALA A 280 23.66 -52.41 12.55
CA ALA A 280 23.91 -52.95 13.89
C ALA A 280 23.15 -54.25 14.15
N PHE A 281 21.87 -54.33 13.78
CA PHE A 281 21.08 -55.57 13.90
C PHE A 281 21.59 -56.67 12.96
N SER A 282 21.97 -56.33 11.73
CA SER A 282 22.59 -57.24 10.77
C SER A 282 23.95 -57.77 11.26
N ALA A 283 24.73 -56.95 11.97
CA ALA A 283 25.96 -57.39 12.63
C ALA A 283 25.67 -58.37 13.78
N GLU A 284 24.63 -58.14 14.58
CA GLU A 284 24.20 -59.10 15.60
C GLU A 284 23.69 -60.40 14.99
N GLN A 285 22.87 -60.35 13.95
CA GLN A 285 22.42 -61.55 13.21
C GLN A 285 23.62 -62.43 12.81
N LYS A 286 24.68 -61.83 12.24
CA LYS A 286 25.88 -62.55 11.81
C LYS A 286 26.60 -63.25 12.98
N LYS A 287 26.65 -62.64 14.17
CA LYS A 287 27.25 -63.26 15.37
C LYS A 287 26.51 -64.51 15.82
N TRP A 288 25.18 -64.52 15.65
CA TRP A 288 24.31 -65.62 16.07
C TRP A 288 24.05 -66.65 14.97
N THR A 289 24.46 -66.39 13.74
CA THR A 289 24.28 -67.32 12.61
C THR A 289 25.12 -68.57 12.85
N PRO A 290 24.50 -69.72 13.12
CA PRO A 290 25.26 -70.91 13.50
C PRO A 290 25.91 -71.55 12.27
N THR A 291 27.15 -72.01 12.42
CA THR A 291 27.81 -72.87 11.42
C THR A 291 27.22 -74.28 11.36
N ASP A 292 26.47 -74.69 12.38
CA ASP A 292 25.73 -75.95 12.47
C ASP A 292 24.22 -75.65 12.66
N PRO A 293 23.36 -75.96 11.67
CA PRO A 293 21.92 -75.70 11.71
C PRO A 293 21.17 -76.37 12.88
N SER A 294 21.77 -77.35 13.55
CA SER A 294 21.16 -78.05 14.70
C SER A 294 21.10 -77.21 15.98
N LYS A 295 21.82 -76.07 16.04
CA LYS A 295 21.77 -75.13 17.17
C LYS A 295 20.55 -74.21 17.09
N THR A 296 19.39 -74.77 17.45
CA THR A 296 18.08 -74.14 17.32
C THR A 296 17.95 -72.78 18.03
N ASP A 297 18.58 -72.58 19.18
CA ASP A 297 18.51 -71.30 19.91
C ASP A 297 19.32 -70.17 19.24
N SER A 298 20.51 -70.50 18.71
CA SER A 298 21.31 -69.56 17.91
C SER A 298 20.59 -69.19 16.61
N ALA A 299 19.99 -70.17 15.94
CA ALA A 299 19.19 -69.94 14.73
C ALA A 299 17.97 -69.04 14.98
N LYS A 300 17.23 -69.26 16.08
CA LYS A 300 16.10 -68.39 16.48
C LYS A 300 16.55 -66.96 16.77
N THR A 301 17.70 -66.80 17.43
CA THR A 301 18.27 -65.49 17.76
C THR A 301 18.74 -64.74 16.52
N ALA A 302 19.36 -65.45 15.56
CA ALA A 302 19.73 -64.88 14.27
C ALA A 302 18.48 -64.42 13.49
N ALA A 303 17.44 -65.25 13.38
CA ALA A 303 16.19 -64.89 12.70
C ALA A 303 15.48 -63.68 13.33
N LYS A 304 15.55 -63.53 14.66
CA LYS A 304 15.04 -62.35 15.38
C LYS A 304 15.73 -61.07 14.93
N TYR A 305 17.07 -61.05 14.90
CA TYR A 305 17.84 -59.87 14.48
C TYR A 305 17.70 -59.58 12.98
N GLU A 306 17.56 -60.61 12.15
CA GLU A 306 17.21 -60.46 10.73
C GLU A 306 15.87 -59.74 10.56
N LYS A 307 14.85 -60.14 11.32
CA LYS A 307 13.55 -59.48 11.33
C LYS A 307 13.67 -58.01 11.79
N TYR A 308 14.51 -57.72 12.78
CA TYR A 308 14.75 -56.36 13.27
C TYR A 308 15.42 -55.47 12.21
N ALA A 309 16.45 -55.97 11.53
CA ALA A 309 17.09 -55.30 10.41
C ALA A 309 16.08 -55.01 9.26
N GLY A 310 15.30 -56.01 8.88
CA GLY A 310 14.23 -55.85 7.88
C GLY A 310 13.13 -54.87 8.31
N GLY A 311 12.85 -54.78 9.62
CA GLY A 311 11.97 -53.77 10.21
C GLY A 311 12.47 -52.35 9.99
N MET A 312 13.77 -52.09 10.22
CA MET A 312 14.38 -50.77 10.00
C MET A 312 14.29 -50.34 8.54
N LEU A 313 14.53 -51.25 7.59
CA LEU A 313 14.37 -50.99 6.16
C LEU A 313 12.92 -50.69 5.79
N THR A 314 11.97 -51.41 6.38
CA THR A 314 10.53 -51.20 6.16
C THR A 314 10.09 -49.84 6.67
N ILE A 315 10.51 -49.47 7.88
CA ILE A 315 10.25 -48.15 8.47
C ILE A 315 10.82 -47.03 7.60
N SER A 316 12.08 -47.18 7.14
CA SER A 316 12.71 -46.20 6.25
C SER A 316 11.92 -46.00 4.96
N ARG A 317 11.48 -47.10 4.32
CA ARG A 317 10.68 -47.04 3.10
C ARG A 317 9.32 -46.39 3.33
N ASN A 318 8.68 -46.66 4.47
CA ASN A 318 7.38 -46.09 4.78
C ASN A 318 7.48 -44.58 5.10
N LEU A 319 8.55 -44.15 5.80
CA LEU A 319 8.88 -42.73 5.95
C LEU A 319 9.18 -42.04 4.62
N ASP A 320 9.75 -42.77 3.67
CA ASP A 320 9.99 -42.22 2.34
C ASP A 320 8.70 -41.90 1.58
N GLN A 321 7.65 -42.71 1.79
CA GLN A 321 6.34 -42.59 1.17
C GLN A 321 5.41 -41.63 1.92
N ASP A 322 5.45 -41.65 3.25
CA ASP A 322 4.67 -40.78 4.13
C ASP A 322 5.57 -40.10 5.17
N PRO A 323 5.98 -38.85 4.91
CA PRO A 323 6.82 -38.08 5.82
C PRO A 323 6.04 -37.43 6.98
N THR A 324 4.74 -37.70 7.16
CA THR A 324 3.90 -37.12 8.22
C THR A 324 4.55 -37.16 9.62
N PRO A 325 5.19 -38.26 10.06
CA PRO A 325 5.89 -38.32 11.35
C PRO A 325 7.01 -37.28 11.47
N ILE A 326 7.80 -37.09 10.40
CA ILE A 326 8.88 -36.10 10.36
C ILE A 326 8.30 -34.68 10.37
N ILE A 327 7.26 -34.43 9.57
CA ILE A 327 6.55 -33.13 9.54
C ILE A 327 5.98 -32.80 10.92
N SER A 328 5.42 -33.79 11.63
CA SER A 328 4.91 -33.61 13.00
C SER A 328 6.01 -33.19 13.97
N VAL A 329 7.20 -33.79 13.86
CA VAL A 329 8.35 -33.40 14.69
C VAL A 329 8.84 -32.00 14.35
N LEU A 330 8.91 -31.64 13.05
CA LEU A 330 9.29 -30.31 12.57
C LEU A 330 8.28 -29.23 13.00
N SER A 331 7.00 -29.58 13.11
CA SER A 331 5.91 -28.65 13.49
C SER A 331 5.69 -28.56 15.01
N SER A 332 6.48 -29.29 15.80
CA SER A 332 6.40 -29.29 17.27
C SER A 332 7.27 -28.19 17.88
N LYS A 333 7.79 -28.40 19.10
CA LYS A 333 8.78 -27.51 19.77
C LYS A 333 10.01 -27.19 18.91
N ASN A 334 10.31 -28.03 17.91
CA ASN A 334 11.45 -27.85 17.02
C ASN A 334 11.27 -26.70 16.02
N VAL A 335 10.05 -26.19 15.83
CA VAL A 335 9.82 -24.98 15.02
C VAL A 335 10.63 -23.79 15.54
N ILE A 336 10.81 -23.69 16.85
CA ILE A 336 11.49 -22.54 17.49
C ILE A 336 12.96 -22.42 17.06
N PRO A 337 13.82 -23.44 17.25
CA PRO A 337 15.22 -23.33 16.82
C PRO A 337 15.38 -23.24 15.29
N LEU A 338 14.50 -23.89 14.51
CA LEU A 338 14.57 -23.85 13.04
C LEU A 338 14.20 -22.47 12.49
N VAL A 339 13.09 -21.89 12.94
CA VAL A 339 12.68 -20.53 12.55
C VAL A 339 13.67 -19.49 13.06
N ARG A 340 14.25 -19.68 14.25
CA ARG A 340 15.32 -18.80 14.76
C ARG A 340 16.54 -18.81 13.83
N SER A 341 16.98 -19.98 13.38
CA SER A 341 18.09 -20.09 12.43
C SER A 341 17.79 -19.39 11.10
N LEU A 342 16.57 -19.58 10.56
CA LEU A 342 16.13 -18.86 9.35
C LEU A 342 16.07 -17.34 9.56
N LEU A 343 15.60 -16.89 10.71
CA LEU A 343 15.53 -15.47 11.06
C LEU A 343 16.92 -14.83 11.14
N GLU A 344 17.85 -15.47 11.84
CA GLU A 344 19.21 -14.97 12.00
C GLU A 344 19.97 -14.93 10.68
N THR A 345 19.83 -15.95 9.83
CA THR A 345 20.47 -15.99 8.51
C THR A 345 19.85 -14.98 7.55
N SER A 346 18.51 -14.88 7.49
CA SER A 346 17.81 -13.92 6.63
C SER A 346 18.17 -12.48 7.01
N LEU A 347 18.17 -12.12 8.29
CA LEU A 347 18.51 -10.74 8.69
C LEU A 347 20.00 -10.43 8.47
N ARG A 348 20.87 -11.43 8.31
CA ARG A 348 22.27 -11.21 7.92
C ARG A 348 22.47 -10.97 6.44
N ASN A 349 21.44 -11.17 5.62
CA ASN A 349 21.49 -10.91 4.19
C ASN A 349 21.72 -9.42 3.89
N ASP A 350 22.68 -9.13 3.01
CA ASP A 350 23.08 -7.77 2.66
C ASP A 350 21.96 -7.01 1.94
N SER A 351 21.17 -7.68 1.09
CA SER A 351 20.01 -7.08 0.43
C SER A 351 18.91 -6.71 1.42
N ILE A 352 18.58 -7.57 2.40
CA ILE A 352 17.63 -7.24 3.48
C ILE A 352 18.13 -6.04 4.30
N GLN A 353 19.40 -6.04 4.69
CA GLN A 353 19.97 -4.92 5.45
C GLN A 353 19.98 -3.62 4.65
N THR A 354 20.20 -3.70 3.34
CA THR A 354 20.15 -2.54 2.44
C THR A 354 18.73 -1.96 2.38
N LEU A 355 17.70 -2.80 2.25
CA LEU A 355 16.30 -2.38 2.31
C LEU A 355 15.94 -1.74 3.67
N TRP A 356 16.48 -2.29 4.76
CA TRP A 356 16.30 -1.72 6.10
C TRP A 356 16.93 -0.32 6.22
N LYS A 357 18.19 -0.16 5.82
CA LYS A 357 18.84 1.18 5.79
C LYS A 357 18.05 2.14 4.91
N GLN A 358 17.48 1.64 3.81
CA GLN A 358 16.62 2.41 2.93
C GLN A 358 15.31 2.87 3.57
N SER A 359 14.75 2.17 4.56
CA SER A 359 13.52 2.60 5.24
C SER A 359 13.75 3.65 6.32
N TRP A 360 14.97 3.76 6.86
CA TRP A 360 15.35 4.62 7.99
C TRP A 360 15.90 5.99 7.60
N ARG A 361 15.63 6.42 6.37
CA ARG A 361 16.20 7.66 5.83
C ARG A 361 15.69 8.92 6.55
N MET A 362 14.63 8.80 7.36
CA MET A 362 14.10 9.89 8.21
C MET A 362 14.87 9.86 9.53
N ASP A 363 15.62 10.92 9.83
CA ASP A 363 16.49 11.06 11.02
C ASP A 363 15.83 10.62 12.34
N ALA A 364 16.63 10.02 13.23
CA ALA A 364 16.22 9.45 14.52
C ALA A 364 15.54 10.49 15.44
N ASP A 365 15.90 11.77 15.28
CA ASP A 365 15.47 12.84 16.18
C ASP A 365 14.27 13.67 15.68
N HIS A 366 13.70 13.37 14.50
CA HIS A 366 12.56 14.12 13.91
C HIS A 366 12.78 15.65 13.77
N LYS A 367 14.03 16.14 13.88
CA LYS A 367 14.31 17.57 14.08
C LYS A 367 14.65 18.39 12.84
N THR A 368 15.09 17.80 11.72
CA THR A 368 15.01 18.27 10.31
C THR A 368 16.04 17.53 9.43
N PRO A 369 15.81 17.32 8.12
CA PRO A 369 14.88 18.04 7.28
C PRO A 369 13.89 17.16 6.50
N THR A 370 12.79 17.77 6.07
CA THR A 370 11.69 17.12 5.37
C THR A 370 12.14 16.50 4.06
N MET A 371 12.04 15.17 3.95
CA MET A 371 12.30 14.47 2.71
C MET A 371 11.42 14.96 1.57
N ARG A 372 11.94 14.84 0.36
CA ARG A 372 11.19 15.11 -0.84
C ARG A 372 11.19 13.90 -1.78
N ALA A 373 10.09 13.71 -2.48
CA ALA A 373 9.93 12.68 -3.49
C ALA A 373 9.56 13.29 -4.85
N GLU A 374 10.01 12.66 -5.91
CA GLU A 374 9.73 13.03 -7.29
C GLU A 374 9.36 11.77 -8.07
N VAL A 375 8.29 11.86 -8.84
CA VAL A 375 7.84 10.78 -9.72
C VAL A 375 8.46 10.96 -11.09
N VAL A 376 9.09 9.92 -11.60
CA VAL A 376 9.69 9.87 -12.94
C VAL A 376 8.77 9.11 -13.88
N TYR A 377 8.41 9.73 -14.99
CA TYR A 377 7.52 9.15 -15.99
C TYR A 377 8.29 8.54 -17.17
N ASP A 378 7.76 7.46 -17.73
CA ASP A 378 8.27 6.84 -18.95
C ASP A 378 8.15 7.81 -20.12
N SER A 379 9.27 8.16 -20.76
CA SER A 379 9.30 8.82 -22.07
C SER A 379 8.39 10.05 -22.21
N GLY A 380 8.27 10.85 -21.15
CA GLY A 380 7.40 12.04 -21.14
C GLY A 380 5.90 11.75 -21.04
N SER A 381 5.50 10.55 -20.63
CA SER A 381 4.10 10.11 -20.51
C SER A 381 3.33 10.80 -19.38
N GLY A 382 3.99 11.58 -18.52
CA GLY A 382 3.31 12.36 -17.51
C GLY A 382 2.47 13.47 -18.16
N VAL A 383 1.23 13.63 -17.69
CA VAL A 383 0.30 14.63 -18.22
C VAL A 383 0.67 16.00 -17.67
N ASP A 384 1.12 16.90 -18.55
CA ASP A 384 1.56 18.24 -18.18
C ASP A 384 0.51 19.31 -18.49
N ARG A 385 -0.50 19.01 -19.32
CA ARG A 385 -1.48 19.99 -19.79
C ARG A 385 -2.90 19.45 -19.81
N ILE A 386 -3.84 20.32 -19.47
CA ILE A 386 -5.27 20.14 -19.75
C ILE A 386 -5.82 21.35 -20.50
N PHE A 387 -6.46 21.12 -21.65
CA PHE A 387 -7.09 22.14 -22.47
C PHE A 387 -8.43 22.57 -21.88
N LEU A 388 -8.93 23.75 -22.27
CA LEU A 388 -10.20 24.27 -21.78
C LEU A 388 -11.42 23.45 -22.23
N ASP A 389 -11.27 22.61 -23.25
CA ASP A 389 -12.24 21.60 -23.68
C ASP A 389 -12.17 20.27 -22.89
N ARG A 390 -11.25 20.20 -21.89
CA ARG A 390 -10.95 19.06 -21.01
C ARG A 390 -10.19 17.91 -21.65
N THR A 391 -9.72 18.07 -22.88
CA THR A 391 -8.71 17.15 -23.40
C THR A 391 -7.39 17.36 -22.66
N ALA A 392 -6.59 16.31 -22.52
CA ALA A 392 -5.32 16.34 -21.79
C ALA A 392 -4.20 15.83 -22.68
N LYS A 393 -2.98 16.31 -22.44
CA LYS A 393 -1.79 15.93 -23.22
C LYS A 393 -0.60 15.64 -22.31
N ALA A 394 0.14 14.61 -22.69
CA ALA A 394 1.38 14.23 -22.04
C ALA A 394 2.59 14.99 -22.59
N GLY A 395 3.57 15.18 -21.73
CA GLY A 395 4.82 15.89 -22.01
C GLY A 395 5.74 16.03 -20.80
N LEU A 396 5.32 15.56 -19.62
CA LEU A 396 6.07 15.66 -18.37
C LEU A 396 7.01 14.46 -18.20
N SER A 397 8.29 14.74 -17.95
CA SER A 397 9.28 13.70 -17.62
C SER A 397 9.35 13.43 -16.12
N THR A 398 9.19 14.46 -15.28
CA THR A 398 9.20 14.34 -13.82
C THR A 398 8.16 15.23 -13.16
N SER A 399 7.60 14.79 -12.02
CA SER A 399 6.70 15.62 -11.22
C SER A 399 7.46 16.76 -10.53
N ALA A 400 6.73 17.73 -9.97
CA ALA A 400 7.29 18.59 -8.93
C ALA A 400 7.75 17.74 -7.74
N ARG A 401 8.78 18.20 -7.00
CA ARG A 401 9.22 17.55 -5.77
C ARG A 401 8.23 17.80 -4.65
N MET A 402 7.68 16.73 -4.08
CA MET A 402 6.67 16.75 -3.02
C MET A 402 7.30 16.44 -1.69
N GLN A 403 6.79 17.05 -0.62
CA GLN A 403 7.21 16.70 0.72
C GLN A 403 6.69 15.31 1.11
N VAL A 404 7.52 14.53 1.79
CA VAL A 404 7.14 13.25 2.40
C VAL A 404 6.64 13.55 3.80
N ASP A 405 5.34 13.83 3.92
CA ASP A 405 4.70 14.31 5.14
C ASP A 405 3.43 13.53 5.52
N THR A 406 3.09 12.49 4.74
CA THR A 406 1.94 11.65 5.04
C THR A 406 2.38 10.35 5.69
N THR A 407 1.64 9.93 6.72
CA THR A 407 1.86 8.64 7.37
C THR A 407 0.54 7.99 7.72
N TYR A 408 0.48 6.66 7.65
CA TYR A 408 -0.62 5.90 8.25
C TYR A 408 -0.11 4.61 8.85
N ILE A 409 -0.94 3.99 9.69
CA ILE A 409 -0.68 2.69 10.29
C ILE A 409 -1.71 1.71 9.73
N SER A 410 -1.22 0.56 9.27
CA SER A 410 -2.06 -0.54 8.80
C SER A 410 -1.84 -1.76 9.68
N GLU A 411 -2.93 -2.39 10.12
CA GLU A 411 -2.85 -3.71 10.75
C GLU A 411 -2.80 -4.78 9.65
N LEU A 412 -1.61 -5.34 9.40
CA LEU A 412 -1.40 -6.42 8.45
C LEU A 412 -0.88 -7.63 9.21
N GLN A 413 -1.46 -8.81 8.96
CA GLN A 413 -1.02 -10.08 9.55
C GLN A 413 -0.97 -10.08 11.10
N GLY A 414 -1.78 -9.22 11.75
CA GLY A 414 -1.81 -9.09 13.21
C GLY A 414 -0.73 -8.18 13.81
N PHE A 415 -0.03 -7.41 12.97
CA PHE A 415 0.99 -6.44 13.38
C PHE A 415 0.70 -5.06 12.80
N SER A 416 1.10 -4.03 13.53
CA SER A 416 1.02 -2.64 13.07
C SER A 416 2.20 -2.32 12.15
N HIS A 417 1.90 -2.04 10.89
CA HIS A 417 2.86 -1.60 9.87
C HIS A 417 2.71 -0.10 9.68
N ARG A 418 3.80 0.65 9.90
CA ARG A 418 3.85 2.08 9.62
C ARG A 418 4.19 2.30 8.16
N PHE A 419 3.44 3.18 7.52
CA PHE A 419 3.67 3.59 6.14
C PHE A 419 3.93 5.10 6.10
N GLU A 420 4.89 5.51 5.28
CA GLU A 420 5.27 6.90 5.10
C GLU A 420 5.28 7.24 3.61
N GLY A 421 4.92 8.48 3.29
CA GLY A 421 4.51 8.78 1.93
C GLY A 421 4.34 10.25 1.62
N PHE A 422 3.80 10.48 0.43
CA PHE A 422 3.48 11.80 -0.11
C PHE A 422 2.23 11.72 -0.97
N SER A 423 1.59 12.87 -1.19
CA SER A 423 0.43 13.00 -2.08
C SER A 423 0.83 13.66 -3.40
N LEU A 424 0.69 12.95 -4.51
CA LEU A 424 0.83 13.51 -5.85
C LEU A 424 -0.53 14.00 -6.35
N ILE A 425 -0.62 15.31 -6.61
CA ILE A 425 -1.74 15.92 -7.32
C ILE A 425 -1.29 16.29 -8.73
N SER A 426 -1.92 15.69 -9.75
CA SER A 426 -1.54 15.89 -11.16
C SER A 426 -2.76 15.75 -12.08
N TYR A 427 -2.59 15.86 -13.40
CA TYR A 427 -3.69 15.59 -14.33
C TYR A 427 -3.81 14.09 -14.61
N GLY A 428 -5.05 13.59 -14.73
CA GLY A 428 -5.34 12.20 -15.08
C GLY A 428 -5.60 12.02 -16.57
N LEU A 429 -5.01 10.98 -17.17
CA LEU A 429 -5.32 10.51 -18.53
C LEU A 429 -5.07 9.00 -18.58
N PRO A 430 -6.12 8.16 -18.70
CA PRO A 430 -5.97 6.71 -18.79
C PRO A 430 -5.02 6.31 -19.93
N GLY A 431 -4.15 5.33 -19.69
CA GLY A 431 -3.10 4.95 -20.65
C GLY A 431 -1.83 5.82 -20.62
N GLN A 432 -1.85 6.98 -19.96
CA GLN A 432 -0.68 7.84 -19.69
C GLN A 432 -0.26 7.79 -18.21
N ASN A 433 0.60 8.72 -17.76
CA ASN A 433 1.17 8.76 -16.42
C ASN A 433 1.84 7.44 -16.03
N LYS A 434 2.65 6.88 -16.94
CA LYS A 434 3.37 5.64 -16.68
C LYS A 434 4.59 5.98 -15.83
N ILE A 435 4.54 5.61 -14.56
CA ILE A 435 5.61 5.86 -13.61
C ILE A 435 6.68 4.78 -13.82
N MET A 436 7.93 5.18 -13.93
CA MET A 436 9.08 4.27 -14.03
C MET A 436 9.87 4.19 -12.75
N ALA A 437 9.92 5.30 -12.02
CA ALA A 437 10.64 5.36 -10.77
C ALA A 437 10.09 6.44 -9.83
N ILE A 438 10.41 6.30 -8.55
CA ILE A 438 10.22 7.34 -7.54
C ILE A 438 11.59 7.66 -6.95
N ASN A 439 12.03 8.90 -7.15
CA ASN A 439 13.27 9.43 -6.61
C ASN A 439 13.01 10.07 -5.25
N TRP A 440 13.83 9.73 -4.28
CA TRP A 440 13.79 10.26 -2.92
C TRP A 440 15.03 11.10 -2.67
N TYR A 441 14.83 12.26 -2.05
CA TYR A 441 15.85 13.26 -1.79
C TYR A 441 15.81 13.68 -0.33
N ALA A 442 16.98 13.93 0.26
CA ALA A 442 17.12 14.85 1.36
C ALA A 442 16.53 16.22 1.01
N SER A 443 16.14 17.02 2.00
CA SER A 443 15.39 18.27 1.80
C SER A 443 15.94 19.21 0.73
N ASP A 444 17.27 19.37 0.73
CA ASP A 444 18.01 20.29 -0.13
C ASP A 444 18.93 19.54 -1.11
N GLY A 445 18.77 18.21 -1.18
CA GLY A 445 19.52 17.35 -2.09
C GLY A 445 19.13 17.61 -3.55
N THR A 446 20.12 17.76 -4.42
CA THR A 446 19.90 17.85 -5.88
C THR A 446 19.95 16.48 -6.54
N THR A 447 20.67 15.53 -5.93
CA THR A 447 20.79 14.13 -6.36
C THR A 447 19.87 13.22 -5.55
N PRO A 448 19.21 12.22 -6.16
CA PRO A 448 18.43 11.24 -5.41
C PRO A 448 19.32 10.43 -4.47
N ASP A 449 18.91 10.31 -3.21
CA ASP A 449 19.54 9.40 -2.24
C ASP A 449 19.09 7.95 -2.49
N HIS A 450 17.93 7.77 -3.13
CA HIS A 450 17.39 6.49 -3.54
C HIS A 450 16.38 6.63 -4.64
N THR A 451 16.37 5.62 -5.51
CA THR A 451 15.44 5.52 -6.61
C THR A 451 14.76 4.16 -6.53
N LEU A 452 13.47 4.18 -6.29
CA LEU A 452 12.63 3.00 -6.35
C LEU A 452 12.20 2.80 -7.80
N THR A 453 12.83 1.83 -8.49
CA THR A 453 12.61 1.58 -9.93
C THR A 453 11.62 0.45 -10.11
N GLN A 454 10.32 0.79 -10.20
CA GLN A 454 9.29 -0.18 -10.52
C GLN A 454 8.21 0.47 -11.38
N PRO A 455 7.97 -0.06 -12.59
CA PRO A 455 6.91 0.45 -13.45
C PRO A 455 5.55 0.36 -12.78
N LEU A 456 4.80 1.46 -12.80
CA LEU A 456 3.48 1.57 -12.19
C LEU A 456 2.56 2.42 -13.05
N GLN A 457 1.30 2.03 -13.15
CA GLN A 457 0.26 2.83 -13.77
C GLN A 457 -1.06 2.63 -13.05
N THR A 458 -1.72 3.73 -12.69
CA THR A 458 -3.03 3.68 -12.01
C THR A 458 -4.21 3.74 -12.98
N ASN A 459 -3.96 4.10 -14.25
CA ASN A 459 -5.00 4.37 -15.27
C ASN A 459 -6.08 5.37 -14.83
N GLN A 460 -5.68 6.29 -13.95
CA GLN A 460 -6.56 7.28 -13.35
C GLN A 460 -7.11 8.28 -14.36
N GLY A 461 -8.42 8.49 -14.32
CA GLY A 461 -9.10 9.59 -15.00
C GLY A 461 -9.20 10.82 -14.10
N GLY A 462 -9.64 11.96 -14.65
CA GLY A 462 -9.79 13.21 -13.89
C GLY A 462 -10.67 13.06 -12.64
N ASN A 463 -10.33 13.81 -11.58
CA ASN A 463 -11.04 13.84 -10.30
C ASN A 463 -11.05 12.53 -9.48
N GLU A 464 -10.23 11.55 -9.81
CA GLU A 464 -10.10 10.29 -9.05
C GLU A 464 -9.08 10.40 -7.89
N TRP A 465 -9.15 9.44 -6.96
CA TRP A 465 -8.22 9.28 -5.85
C TRP A 465 -7.75 7.81 -5.78
N TYR A 466 -6.43 7.61 -5.80
CA TYR A 466 -5.80 6.31 -5.60
C TYR A 466 -4.82 6.35 -4.43
N GLN A 467 -4.66 5.21 -3.79
CA GLN A 467 -3.58 4.93 -2.85
C GLN A 467 -2.68 3.85 -3.44
N VAL A 468 -1.38 4.06 -3.34
CA VAL A 468 -0.34 3.17 -3.82
C VAL A 468 0.54 2.84 -2.63
N THR A 469 0.58 1.57 -2.25
CA THR A 469 1.37 1.08 -1.11
C THR A 469 2.47 0.15 -1.61
N TYR A 470 3.71 0.40 -1.17
CA TYR A 470 4.88 -0.40 -1.45
C TYR A 470 5.38 -1.10 -0.18
N ARG A 471 5.56 -2.41 -0.28
CA ARG A 471 6.19 -3.24 0.75
C ARG A 471 7.51 -3.79 0.20
N PRO A 472 8.67 -3.32 0.70
CA PRO A 472 9.97 -3.74 0.18
C PRO A 472 10.25 -5.22 0.48
N ILE A 473 9.69 -5.77 1.57
CA ILE A 473 9.82 -7.16 1.96
C ILE A 473 8.42 -7.72 2.23
N HIS A 474 7.75 -8.18 1.18
CA HIS A 474 6.44 -8.80 1.28
C HIS A 474 6.54 -10.30 1.58
N SER A 475 7.42 -11.01 0.85
CA SER A 475 7.67 -12.43 1.05
C SER A 475 9.09 -12.80 0.67
N LEU A 476 9.52 -13.99 1.11
CA LEU A 476 10.83 -14.55 0.85
C LEU A 476 10.69 -15.93 0.21
N ASP A 477 11.61 -16.25 -0.68
CA ASP A 477 11.80 -17.58 -1.24
C ASP A 477 13.26 -18.00 -1.11
N CYS A 478 13.47 -19.28 -0.77
CA CYS A 478 14.81 -19.87 -0.74
C CYS A 478 15.21 -20.28 -2.15
N LEU A 479 16.41 -19.90 -2.57
CA LEU A 479 17.00 -20.34 -3.83
C LEU A 479 17.79 -21.64 -3.60
N GLY A 480 17.81 -22.53 -4.59
CA GLY A 480 18.29 -23.92 -4.44
C GLY A 480 19.80 -24.10 -4.21
N ASN A 481 20.56 -23.01 -4.18
CA ASN A 481 22.02 -22.91 -3.95
C ASN A 481 22.41 -22.60 -2.50
N ALA A 482 21.43 -22.45 -1.60
CA ALA A 482 21.71 -22.16 -0.19
C ALA A 482 22.48 -23.32 0.49
N ASN A 483 23.61 -23.00 1.11
CA ASN A 483 24.35 -23.98 1.91
C ASN A 483 23.61 -24.28 3.22
N PRO A 484 23.46 -25.54 3.65
CA PRO A 484 22.73 -25.86 4.86
C PRO A 484 23.57 -25.61 6.13
N ILE A 485 22.98 -24.93 7.11
CA ILE A 485 23.45 -24.84 8.49
C ILE A 485 22.82 -25.97 9.30
N SER A 486 23.63 -26.76 9.99
CA SER A 486 23.14 -27.84 10.86
C SER A 486 22.54 -27.28 12.15
N VAL A 487 21.27 -27.55 12.38
CA VAL A 487 20.53 -27.25 13.61
C VAL A 487 20.18 -28.56 14.31
N GLU A 488 20.43 -28.66 15.61
CA GLU A 488 20.06 -29.85 16.39
C GLU A 488 18.57 -29.84 16.75
N MET A 489 17.87 -30.91 16.39
CA MET A 489 16.44 -31.11 16.61
C MET A 489 16.22 -32.15 17.70
N VAL A 490 15.45 -31.82 18.75
CA VAL A 490 15.10 -32.76 19.83
C VAL A 490 13.78 -33.42 19.51
N CYS A 491 13.84 -34.69 19.13
CA CYS A 491 12.72 -35.46 18.59
C CYS A 491 12.18 -36.41 19.65
N ASP A 492 10.86 -36.41 19.87
CA ASP A 492 10.19 -37.51 20.58
C ASP A 492 10.26 -38.76 19.70
N ILE A 493 10.80 -39.86 20.25
CA ILE A 493 10.99 -41.09 19.47
C ILE A 493 9.66 -41.69 19.02
N ASN A 494 8.61 -41.60 19.83
CA ASN A 494 7.31 -42.17 19.50
C ASN A 494 6.61 -41.38 18.39
N THR A 495 6.84 -40.06 18.34
CA THR A 495 6.34 -39.22 17.24
C THR A 495 7.17 -39.40 15.97
N LEU A 496 8.49 -39.49 16.10
CA LEU A 496 9.38 -39.63 14.94
C LEU A 496 9.26 -41.02 14.29
N LEU A 497 9.16 -42.07 15.11
CA LEU A 497 9.14 -43.47 14.72
C LEU A 497 7.95 -44.21 15.36
N PRO A 498 6.69 -43.93 14.96
CA PRO A 498 5.50 -44.66 15.39
C PRO A 498 5.50 -46.09 14.85
N LEU A 499 6.28 -46.98 15.45
CA LEU A 499 6.57 -48.33 14.95
C LEU A 499 5.32 -49.16 14.63
N ARG A 500 4.26 -49.02 15.44
CA ARG A 500 2.98 -49.74 15.25
C ARG A 500 2.24 -49.37 13.96
N GLU A 501 2.42 -48.12 13.51
CA GLU A 501 1.79 -47.59 12.30
C GLU A 501 2.69 -47.84 11.09
N MET A 502 4.00 -47.89 11.30
CA MET A 502 5.01 -48.05 10.26
C MET A 502 5.33 -49.50 9.90
N LEU A 503 4.91 -50.49 10.69
CA LEU A 503 5.21 -51.90 10.44
C LEU A 503 3.95 -52.67 10.03
N PRO A 504 4.02 -53.56 9.00
CA PRO A 504 2.85 -54.32 8.56
C PRO A 504 2.33 -55.25 9.65
N LYS A 505 1.02 -55.15 9.94
CA LYS A 505 0.38 -56.06 10.89
C LYS A 505 0.13 -57.43 10.26
N VAL A 506 -0.22 -58.39 11.11
CA VAL A 506 -0.66 -59.72 10.69
C VAL A 506 -1.86 -59.59 9.75
N GLY A 507 -1.69 -60.02 8.50
CA GLY A 507 -2.70 -59.94 7.43
C GLY A 507 -2.54 -58.76 6.46
N GLU A 508 -1.62 -57.82 6.74
CA GLU A 508 -1.43 -56.59 5.94
C GLU A 508 -0.14 -56.61 5.09
N GLY A 509 0.81 -57.50 5.38
CA GLY A 509 2.05 -57.62 4.63
C GLY A 509 3.01 -58.69 5.16
N THR A 510 4.18 -58.81 4.54
CA THR A 510 5.25 -59.73 4.96
C THR A 510 6.60 -59.01 5.05
N PRO A 511 7.39 -59.24 6.12
CA PRO A 511 7.05 -59.99 7.33
C PRO A 511 6.05 -59.22 8.20
N ALA A 512 5.05 -59.93 8.73
CA ALA A 512 4.08 -59.37 9.66
C ALA A 512 4.65 -59.24 11.08
N TRP A 513 4.17 -58.24 11.82
CA TRP A 513 4.60 -57.94 13.19
C TRP A 513 3.44 -58.09 14.18
N THR A 514 3.68 -58.79 15.30
CA THR A 514 2.76 -58.78 16.46
C THR A 514 3.07 -57.60 17.38
N ASP A 515 2.14 -57.25 18.26
CA ASP A 515 2.34 -56.19 19.24
C ASP A 515 3.54 -56.46 20.16
N GLU A 516 3.73 -57.71 20.58
CA GLU A 516 4.87 -58.12 21.41
C GLU A 516 6.20 -57.95 20.66
N GLU A 517 6.22 -58.26 19.36
CA GLU A 517 7.40 -58.09 18.52
C GLU A 517 7.76 -56.62 18.31
N VAL A 518 6.76 -55.75 18.14
CA VAL A 518 6.97 -54.29 18.04
C VAL A 518 7.52 -53.74 19.35
N VAL A 519 7.00 -54.17 20.51
CA VAL A 519 7.52 -53.79 21.83
C VAL A 519 8.96 -54.28 22.00
N ALA A 520 9.26 -55.51 21.59
CA ALA A 520 10.61 -56.08 21.67
C ALA A 520 11.60 -55.37 20.74
N LEU A 521 11.19 -55.00 19.52
CA LEU A 521 11.98 -54.19 18.60
C LEU A 521 12.29 -52.82 19.21
N ARG A 522 11.29 -52.15 19.77
CA ARG A 522 11.46 -50.86 20.45
C ARG A 522 12.50 -50.94 21.57
N ALA A 523 12.40 -51.96 22.42
CA ALA A 523 13.37 -52.19 23.49
C ALA A 523 14.80 -52.42 22.94
N ALA A 524 14.93 -53.16 21.84
CA ALA A 524 16.21 -53.40 21.18
C ALA A 524 16.79 -52.11 20.56
N MET A 525 15.97 -51.29 19.91
CA MET A 525 16.37 -49.98 19.37
C MET A 525 16.89 -49.05 20.48
N ILE A 526 16.18 -48.97 21.60
CA ILE A 526 16.61 -48.18 22.77
C ILE A 526 17.91 -48.73 23.35
N GLY A 527 18.08 -50.06 23.35
CA GLY A 527 19.34 -50.71 23.69
C GLY A 527 20.50 -50.22 22.83
N LEU A 528 20.32 -50.16 21.50
CA LEU A 528 21.32 -49.63 20.58
C LEU A 528 21.62 -48.14 20.82
N LEU A 529 20.59 -47.32 21.04
CA LEU A 529 20.74 -45.87 21.28
C LEU A 529 21.58 -45.54 22.52
N LYS A 530 21.70 -46.47 23.47
CA LYS A 530 22.53 -46.34 24.67
C LYS A 530 24.00 -46.75 24.46
N THR A 531 24.33 -47.33 23.31
CA THR A 531 25.71 -47.75 23.00
C THR A 531 26.55 -46.58 22.48
N ASP A 532 27.88 -46.69 22.59
CA ASP A 532 28.81 -45.66 22.14
C ASP A 532 28.69 -45.33 20.65
N VAL A 533 28.30 -46.31 19.82
CA VAL A 533 28.10 -46.16 18.37
C VAL A 533 27.00 -45.14 18.04
N PHE A 534 26.01 -44.99 18.94
CA PHE A 534 24.86 -44.09 18.76
C PHE A 534 24.91 -42.84 19.65
N LYS A 535 26.02 -42.62 20.37
CA LYS A 535 26.18 -41.48 21.29
C LYS A 535 25.97 -40.12 20.63
N ALA A 536 26.24 -40.00 19.33
CA ALA A 536 25.99 -38.79 18.54
C ALA A 536 24.51 -38.35 18.50
N TYR A 537 23.57 -39.28 18.72
CA TYR A 537 22.13 -39.03 18.71
C TYR A 537 21.57 -38.63 20.09
N LYS A 538 22.42 -38.47 21.10
CA LYS A 538 22.09 -37.91 22.44
C LYS A 538 20.76 -38.43 23.01
N TYR A 539 20.60 -39.76 23.05
CA TYR A 539 19.40 -40.37 23.61
C TYR A 539 19.17 -39.97 25.06
N THR A 540 17.95 -39.54 25.37
CA THR A 540 17.50 -39.19 26.71
C THR A 540 16.33 -40.10 27.09
N ALA A 541 16.46 -40.80 28.21
CA ALA A 541 15.43 -41.69 28.75
C ALA A 541 14.21 -40.89 29.25
N PRO A 542 13.01 -41.50 29.27
CA PRO A 542 11.81 -40.82 29.78
C PRO A 542 11.97 -40.46 31.27
N ALA A 543 11.31 -39.38 31.68
CA ALA A 543 11.15 -39.02 33.08
C ALA A 543 10.27 -40.07 33.80
N GLY A 544 10.25 -40.03 35.14
CA GLY A 544 9.51 -41.00 35.97
C GLY A 544 7.99 -41.02 35.74
N ASP A 545 7.45 -40.09 34.94
CA ASP A 545 6.06 -40.01 34.48
C ASP A 545 5.82 -40.63 33.09
N GLY A 546 6.86 -41.22 32.47
CA GLY A 546 6.79 -41.83 31.15
C GLY A 546 6.90 -40.86 29.97
N THR A 547 7.09 -39.56 30.22
CA THR A 547 7.22 -38.54 29.16
C THR A 547 8.69 -38.20 28.87
N GLY A 548 8.99 -37.70 27.67
CA GLY A 548 10.30 -37.10 27.38
C GLY A 548 11.39 -38.04 26.85
N GLU A 549 11.06 -39.24 26.36
CA GLU A 549 12.02 -40.09 25.66
C GLU A 549 12.38 -39.49 24.29
N THR A 550 13.62 -39.01 24.15
CA THR A 550 14.01 -38.18 23.01
C THR A 550 15.37 -38.57 22.43
N ILE A 551 15.57 -38.20 21.17
CA ILE A 551 16.87 -38.21 20.48
C ILE A 551 17.14 -36.86 19.84
N THR A 552 18.40 -36.58 19.56
CA THR A 552 18.83 -35.42 18.79
C THR A 552 19.19 -35.83 17.37
N LEU A 553 18.61 -35.13 16.38
CA LEU A 553 18.95 -35.26 14.96
C LEU A 553 19.50 -33.94 14.42
N PRO A 554 20.59 -33.95 13.64
CA PRO A 554 21.01 -32.78 12.90
C PRO A 554 20.06 -32.54 11.72
N VAL A 555 19.57 -31.32 11.54
CA VAL A 555 18.72 -30.92 10.41
C VAL A 555 19.34 -29.70 9.76
N GLY A 556 19.55 -29.77 8.44
CA GLY A 556 20.05 -28.67 7.63
C GLY A 556 18.96 -27.63 7.39
N VAL A 557 19.25 -26.39 7.80
CA VAL A 557 18.45 -25.20 7.49
C VAL A 557 19.20 -24.38 6.44
N PRO A 558 18.57 -23.94 5.35
CA PRO A 558 19.23 -23.09 4.35
C PRO A 558 19.86 -21.84 4.98
N ASP A 559 21.12 -21.56 4.64
CA ASP A 559 21.77 -20.29 4.98
C ASP A 559 21.32 -19.21 3.99
N LEU A 560 20.46 -18.31 4.46
CA LEU A 560 19.90 -17.22 3.67
C LEU A 560 20.72 -15.93 3.73
N SER A 561 21.92 -15.96 4.34
CA SER A 561 22.76 -14.77 4.46
C SER A 561 23.40 -14.33 3.15
N ALA A 562 23.51 -15.22 2.17
CA ALA A 562 24.02 -14.89 0.83
C ALA A 562 22.89 -14.41 -0.09
N ASP A 563 23.17 -13.41 -0.93
CA ASP A 563 22.18 -12.84 -1.87
C ASP A 563 21.74 -13.82 -2.96
N ASP A 564 22.60 -14.78 -3.31
CA ASP A 564 22.24 -15.80 -4.28
C ASP A 564 21.36 -16.89 -3.67
N ALA A 565 21.26 -17.00 -2.35
CA ALA A 565 20.47 -18.00 -1.63
C ALA A 565 19.03 -17.55 -1.30
N LEU A 566 18.73 -16.25 -1.46
CA LEU A 566 17.47 -15.65 -1.03
C LEU A 566 16.87 -14.78 -2.12
N GLN A 567 15.61 -15.03 -2.46
CA GLN A 567 14.82 -14.12 -3.26
C GLN A 567 13.90 -13.29 -2.36
N ILE A 568 14.04 -11.97 -2.44
CA ILE A 568 13.18 -11.00 -1.75
C ILE A 568 12.11 -10.54 -2.72
N ASN A 569 10.85 -10.80 -2.39
CA ASN A 569 9.72 -10.35 -3.19
C ASN A 569 9.11 -9.10 -2.56
N SER A 570 9.10 -8.00 -3.31
CA SER A 570 8.40 -6.78 -2.96
C SER A 570 6.98 -6.78 -3.53
N GLU A 571 6.08 -5.99 -2.94
CA GLU A 571 4.69 -5.86 -3.40
C GLU A 571 4.32 -4.39 -3.60
N TRP A 572 3.63 -4.11 -4.71
CA TRP A 572 2.86 -2.88 -4.90
C TRP A 572 1.38 -3.19 -4.89
N LYS A 573 0.65 -2.40 -4.10
CA LYS A 573 -0.80 -2.44 -4.06
C LYS A 573 -1.37 -1.11 -4.54
N VAL A 574 -2.29 -1.16 -5.49
CA VAL A 574 -3.00 0.02 -6.00
C VAL A 574 -4.46 -0.10 -5.63
N GLU A 575 -4.98 0.88 -4.89
CA GLU A 575 -6.35 0.91 -4.39
C GLU A 575 -7.05 2.18 -4.86
N LYS A 576 -8.24 2.03 -5.44
CA LYS A 576 -9.09 3.18 -5.80
C LYS A 576 -9.92 3.59 -4.60
N HIS A 577 -9.77 4.83 -4.17
CA HIS A 577 -10.60 5.42 -3.11
C HIS A 577 -11.86 6.04 -3.69
N ARG A 578 -12.93 5.99 -2.89
CA ARG A 578 -14.27 6.40 -3.30
C ARG A 578 -14.48 7.89 -3.34
#